data_AF-C4YDG0-F1
#
_entry.id   AF-C4YDG0-F1
#
_cell.length_a   1.000
_cell.length_b   1.000
_cell.length_c   1.000
_cell.angle_alpha   90.00
_cell.angle_beta   90.00
_cell.angle_gamma   90.00
#
_symmetry.space_group_name_H-M   'P 1'
#
loop_
_entity.id
_entity.type
_entity.pdbx_description
1 polymer ?
#
loop_
_entity_poly.entity_id
_entity_poly.type
_entity_poly.pdbx_seq_one_letter_code
_entity_poly.pdbx_strand_id
1 'polypeptide(L)'
;MKVSLREQSEERVINERPESFYFAKYTDKQREQFQQCAVSSDDIYQQMYIVDTRPWKCLNLNEYNAKIESEIARQKAKCRKNRPGKKKRQLKIVCRQRKLEKAKMKKLEEEKLKKLMKKQKFQQKFNGKPNQRQGKGRKPMAGNKKQPPKPKYRTE
;
A
#
# COMPACT_ATOMS: atom_id res chain seq x y z
N MET A 1 15.70 -84.10 10.06
CA MET A 1 14.77 -82.99 9.81
C MET A 1 14.92 -81.99 10.94
N LYS A 2 15.49 -80.79 10.71
CA LYS A 2 15.71 -79.78 11.76
C LYS A 2 14.45 -78.93 11.87
N VAL A 3 13.79 -78.97 13.03
CA VAL A 3 12.54 -78.22 13.29
C VAL A 3 12.89 -77.00 14.14
N SER A 4 12.60 -75.79 13.66
CA SER A 4 12.84 -74.55 14.41
C SER A 4 11.61 -74.19 15.26
N LEU A 5 11.79 -74.12 16.58
CA LEU A 5 10.78 -73.71 17.57
C LEU A 5 10.55 -72.18 17.60
N ARG A 6 10.47 -71.52 16.44
CA ARG A 6 10.16 -70.08 16.42
C ARG A 6 8.65 -69.91 16.57
N GLU A 7 8.24 -69.20 17.62
CA GLU A 7 6.84 -68.81 17.83
C GLU A 7 6.32 -68.07 16.59
N GLN A 8 5.10 -68.40 16.16
CA GLN A 8 4.41 -67.69 15.09
C GLN A 8 4.22 -66.23 15.55
N SER A 9 4.72 -65.28 14.78
CA SER A 9 4.58 -63.85 15.10
C SER A 9 3.09 -63.50 15.26
N GLU A 10 2.70 -63.03 16.44
CA GLU A 10 1.33 -62.60 16.72
C GLU A 10 0.90 -61.50 15.72
N GLU A 11 -0.24 -61.69 15.06
CA GLU A 11 -0.85 -60.65 14.23
C GLU A 11 -1.32 -59.49 15.13
N ARG A 12 -0.57 -58.38 15.12
CA ARG A 12 -0.97 -57.16 15.80
C ARG A 12 -2.05 -56.45 15.00
N VAL A 13 -3.31 -56.67 15.38
CA VAL A 13 -4.44 -55.90 14.86
C VAL A 13 -4.46 -54.52 15.53
N ILE A 14 -4.13 -53.47 14.78
CA ILE A 14 -4.21 -52.08 15.27
C ILE A 14 -5.62 -51.56 14.98
N ASN A 15 -6.45 -51.45 16.01
CA ASN A 15 -7.79 -50.89 15.93
C ASN A 15 -7.74 -49.35 15.99
N GLU A 16 -7.45 -48.70 14.86
CA GLU A 16 -7.56 -47.25 14.76
C GLU A 16 -8.99 -46.82 14.39
N ARG A 17 -9.44 -45.69 14.97
CA ARG A 17 -10.75 -45.14 14.64
C ARG A 17 -10.69 -44.43 13.29
N PRO A 18 -11.74 -44.56 12.44
CA PRO A 18 -11.78 -43.84 11.18
C PRO A 18 -11.93 -42.35 11.42
N GLU A 19 -11.35 -41.54 10.54
CA GLU A 19 -11.35 -40.07 10.65
C GLU A 19 -12.77 -39.46 10.72
N SER A 20 -13.75 -40.13 10.09
CA SER A 20 -15.17 -39.78 10.15
C SER A 20 -15.75 -39.77 11.57
N PHE A 21 -15.12 -40.46 12.52
CA PHE A 21 -15.50 -40.43 13.92
C PHE A 21 -15.24 -39.04 14.54
N TYR A 22 -14.21 -38.34 14.08
CA TYR A 22 -13.78 -37.05 14.62
C TYR A 22 -14.27 -35.87 13.78
N PHE A 23 -14.35 -36.04 12.45
CA PHE A 23 -14.62 -34.93 11.54
C PHE A 23 -15.71 -35.27 10.53
N ALA A 24 -16.69 -34.38 10.41
CA ALA A 24 -17.68 -34.44 9.34
C ALA A 24 -17.07 -33.91 8.03
N LYS A 25 -16.95 -34.78 7.02
CA LYS A 25 -16.52 -34.41 5.67
C LYS A 25 -17.76 -34.19 4.81
N TYR A 26 -18.03 -32.94 4.44
CA TYR A 26 -19.15 -32.59 3.58
C TYR A 26 -18.74 -32.57 2.12
N THR A 27 -19.59 -33.13 1.27
CA THR A 27 -19.49 -33.01 -0.19
C THR A 27 -19.89 -31.60 -0.64
N ASP A 28 -19.47 -31.20 -1.84
CA ASP A 28 -19.81 -29.87 -2.36
C ASP A 28 -21.31 -29.67 -2.51
N LYS A 29 -22.05 -30.72 -2.88
CA LYS A 29 -23.52 -30.71 -2.91
C LYS A 29 -24.15 -30.39 -1.55
N GLN A 30 -23.61 -30.96 -0.47
CA GLN A 30 -24.11 -30.69 0.88
C GLN A 30 -23.81 -29.24 1.30
N ARG A 31 -22.66 -28.70 0.91
CA ARG A 31 -22.31 -27.30 1.17
C ARG A 31 -23.26 -26.34 0.45
N GLU A 32 -23.60 -26.63 -0.81
CA GLU A 32 -24.58 -25.85 -1.56
C GLU A 32 -25.96 -25.89 -0.89
N GLN A 33 -26.40 -27.05 -0.41
CA GLN A 33 -27.66 -27.18 0.34
C GLN A 33 -27.64 -26.35 1.63
N PHE A 34 -26.52 -26.34 2.36
CA PHE A 34 -26.38 -25.50 3.56
C PHE A 34 -26.47 -24.02 3.22
N GLN A 35 -25.84 -23.60 2.12
CA GLN A 35 -25.90 -22.21 1.68
C GLN A 35 -27.31 -21.78 1.28
N GLN A 36 -28.09 -22.67 0.64
CA GLN A 36 -29.48 -22.40 0.28
C GLN A 36 -30.42 -22.29 1.49
N CYS A 37 -30.18 -23.07 2.54
CA CYS A 37 -30.96 -23.04 3.76
C CYS A 37 -30.51 -21.96 4.76
N ALA A 38 -29.28 -21.45 4.61
CA ALA A 38 -28.74 -20.44 5.50
C ALA A 38 -29.40 -19.08 5.24
N VAL A 39 -29.88 -18.46 6.31
CA VAL A 39 -30.42 -17.10 6.27
C VAL A 39 -29.27 -16.11 6.43
N SER A 40 -29.12 -15.18 5.48
CA SER A 40 -28.13 -14.11 5.56
C SER A 40 -28.58 -13.00 6.51
N SER A 41 -27.64 -12.23 7.04
CA SER A 41 -27.97 -11.01 7.77
C SER A 41 -28.81 -10.06 6.94
N ASP A 42 -28.56 -9.98 5.64
CA ASP A 42 -29.28 -9.09 4.73
C ASP A 42 -30.74 -9.52 4.58
N ASP A 43 -31.02 -10.83 4.56
CA ASP A 43 -32.39 -11.36 4.48
C ASP A 43 -33.19 -10.97 5.73
N ILE A 44 -32.54 -10.98 6.90
CA ILE A 44 -33.14 -10.55 8.17
C ILE A 44 -33.43 -9.05 8.14
N TYR A 45 -32.47 -8.23 7.70
CA TYR A 45 -32.64 -6.77 7.66
C TYR A 45 -33.67 -6.33 6.61
N GLN A 46 -33.82 -7.05 5.50
CA GLN A 46 -34.84 -6.74 4.49
C GLN A 46 -36.26 -7.03 4.99
N GLN A 47 -36.44 -8.07 5.80
CA GLN A 47 -37.74 -8.42 6.38
C GLN A 47 -38.11 -7.51 7.56
N MET A 48 -37.12 -7.00 8.30
CA MET A 48 -37.35 -6.11 9.42
C MET A 48 -37.54 -4.65 8.96
N TYR A 49 -38.80 -4.23 8.83
CA TYR A 49 -39.13 -2.81 8.79
C TYR A 49 -39.02 -2.22 10.20
N ILE A 50 -37.80 -1.84 10.60
CA ILE A 50 -37.55 -1.21 11.91
C ILE A 50 -37.98 0.25 11.84
N VAL A 51 -39.22 0.53 12.25
CA VAL A 51 -39.67 1.91 12.50
C VAL A 51 -39.00 2.41 13.78
N ASP A 52 -38.17 3.44 13.65
CA ASP A 52 -37.59 4.09 14.81
C ASP A 52 -38.69 4.82 15.59
N THR A 53 -39.08 4.23 16.73
CA THR A 53 -40.08 4.81 17.63
C THR A 53 -39.55 6.04 18.37
N ARG A 54 -38.23 6.28 18.36
CA ARG A 54 -37.57 7.37 19.10
C ARG A 54 -36.46 8.01 18.26
N PRO A 55 -36.82 8.70 17.17
CA PRO A 55 -35.86 9.30 16.23
C PRO A 55 -34.98 10.39 16.86
N TRP A 56 -35.33 10.91 18.04
CA TRP A 56 -34.51 11.87 18.78
C TRP A 56 -33.35 11.23 19.54
N LYS A 57 -33.36 9.90 19.76
CA LYS A 57 -32.30 9.20 20.48
C LYS A 57 -31.16 8.79 19.55
N CYS A 58 -31.48 8.43 18.32
CA CYS A 58 -30.52 8.00 17.31
C CYS A 58 -30.22 9.16 16.35
N LEU A 59 -28.97 9.61 16.31
CA LEU A 59 -28.52 10.64 15.38
C LEU A 59 -28.01 9.98 14.10
N ASN A 60 -28.56 10.39 12.95
CA ASN A 60 -27.93 10.10 11.67
C ASN A 60 -26.62 10.87 11.57
N LEU A 61 -25.50 10.17 11.78
CA LEU A 61 -24.16 10.76 11.78
C LEU A 61 -23.84 11.47 10.46
N ASN A 62 -24.31 10.96 9.33
CA ASN A 62 -24.01 11.54 8.02
C ASN A 62 -24.67 12.92 7.87
N GLU A 63 -25.94 13.02 8.25
CA GLU A 63 -26.68 14.30 8.21
C GLU A 63 -26.13 15.30 9.23
N TYR A 64 -25.79 14.83 10.43
CA TYR A 64 -25.22 15.65 11.48
C TYR A 64 -23.85 16.21 11.07
N ASN A 65 -22.97 15.36 10.53
CA ASN A 65 -21.66 15.77 10.05
C ASN A 65 -21.79 16.73 8.86
N ALA A 66 -22.71 16.48 7.93
CA ALA A 66 -22.95 17.40 6.81
C ALA A 66 -23.36 18.80 7.27
N LYS A 67 -24.21 18.90 8.31
CA LYS A 67 -24.58 20.19 8.93
C LYS A 67 -23.35 20.89 9.51
N ILE A 68 -22.53 20.19 10.28
CA ILE A 68 -21.29 20.74 10.85
C ILE A 68 -20.33 21.24 9.76
N GLU A 69 -20.12 20.43 8.72
CA GLU A 69 -19.22 20.79 7.62
C GLU A 69 -19.69 22.07 6.91
N SER A 70 -21.00 22.19 6.68
CA SER A 70 -21.59 23.39 6.07
C SER A 70 -21.36 24.65 6.93
N GLU A 71 -21.47 24.52 8.25
CA GLU A 71 -21.27 25.62 9.19
C GLU A 71 -19.81 26.05 9.26
N ILE A 72 -18.89 25.09 9.33
CA ILE A 72 -17.45 25.33 9.26
C ILE A 72 -17.09 26.02 7.95
N ALA A 73 -17.65 25.58 6.82
CA ALA A 73 -17.42 26.20 5.51
C ALA A 73 -17.92 27.66 5.49
N ARG A 74 -19.12 27.91 6.01
CA ARG A 74 -19.69 29.26 6.12
C ARG A 74 -18.84 30.17 6.99
N GLN A 75 -18.35 29.69 8.13
CA GLN A 75 -17.49 30.46 9.03
C GLN A 75 -16.12 30.75 8.38
N LYS A 76 -15.51 29.76 7.71
CA LYS A 76 -14.29 29.95 6.93
C LYS A 76 -14.47 30.99 5.83
N ALA A 77 -15.60 30.97 5.13
CA ALA A 77 -15.91 31.96 4.09
C ALA A 77 -16.01 33.38 4.67
N LYS A 78 -16.70 33.56 5.81
CA LYS A 78 -16.76 34.85 6.53
C LYS A 78 -15.36 35.34 6.93
N CYS A 79 -14.56 34.47 7.55
CA CYS A 79 -13.18 34.79 7.97
C CYS A 79 -12.24 35.09 6.80
N ARG A 80 -12.51 34.56 5.60
CA ARG A 80 -11.75 34.87 4.37
C ARG A 80 -12.10 36.23 3.77
N LYS A 81 -13.37 36.63 3.81
CA LYS A 81 -13.82 37.95 3.35
C LYS A 81 -13.25 39.07 4.24
N ASN A 82 -13.12 38.80 5.54
CA ASN A 82 -12.57 39.77 6.48
C ASN A 82 -11.06 39.95 6.33
N ARG A 83 -10.61 41.20 6.37
CA ARG A 83 -9.19 41.52 6.36
C ARG A 83 -8.54 40.89 7.60
N PRO A 84 -7.43 40.14 7.46
CA PRO A 84 -6.73 39.58 8.61
C PRO A 84 -6.20 40.70 9.52
N GLY A 85 -6.20 40.46 10.83
CA GLY A 85 -5.70 41.42 11.82
C GLY A 85 -4.23 41.81 11.61
N LYS A 86 -3.83 42.94 12.18
CA LYS A 86 -2.49 43.55 12.01
C LYS A 86 -1.34 42.57 12.26
N LYS A 87 -1.35 41.84 13.40
CA LYS A 87 -0.34 40.84 13.74
C LYS A 87 -0.23 39.73 12.68
N LYS A 88 -1.36 39.18 12.24
CA LYS A 88 -1.40 38.12 11.21
C LYS A 88 -0.90 38.61 9.86
N ARG A 89 -1.16 39.87 9.51
CA ARG A 89 -0.63 40.51 8.29
C ARG A 89 0.89 40.67 8.35
N GLN A 90 1.41 41.17 9.47
CA GLN A 90 2.85 41.32 9.67
C GLN A 90 3.57 39.96 9.58
N LEU A 91 3.02 38.92 10.24
CA LEU A 91 3.55 37.56 10.14
C LEU A 91 3.56 37.02 8.71
N LYS A 92 2.51 37.27 7.91
CA LYS A 92 2.50 36.88 6.48
C LYS A 92 3.63 37.53 5.69
N ILE A 93 3.92 38.80 5.96
CA ILE A 93 5.02 39.54 5.30
C ILE A 93 6.36 38.93 5.69
N VAL A 94 6.60 38.74 6.99
CA VAL A 94 7.84 38.14 7.51
C VAL A 94 8.06 36.73 6.95
N CYS A 95 7.03 35.89 6.95
CA CYS A 95 7.13 34.54 6.38
C CYS A 95 7.42 34.57 4.88
N ARG A 96 6.85 35.54 4.14
CA ARG A 96 7.14 35.72 2.71
C ARG A 96 8.59 36.14 2.49
N GLN A 97 9.10 37.08 3.28
CA GLN A 97 10.50 37.52 3.23
C GLN A 97 11.47 36.36 3.50
N ARG A 98 11.25 35.60 4.59
CA ARG A 98 12.04 34.40 4.92
C ARG A 98 12.05 33.35 3.79
N LYS A 99 10.91 33.13 3.12
CA LYS A 99 10.84 32.21 1.97
C LYS A 99 11.67 32.70 0.79
N LEU A 100 11.63 34.00 0.50
CA LEU A 100 12.42 34.60 -0.58
C LEU A 100 13.92 34.54 -0.28
N GLU A 101 14.32 34.80 0.97
CA GLU A 101 15.71 34.66 1.41
C GLU A 101 16.21 33.23 1.25
N LYS A 102 15.45 32.23 1.73
CA LYS A 102 15.79 30.82 1.54
C LYS A 102 15.93 30.44 0.06
N ALA A 103 15.03 30.95 -0.79
CA ALA A 103 15.09 30.69 -2.22
C ALA A 103 16.33 31.33 -2.88
N LYS A 104 16.72 32.54 -2.46
CA LYS A 104 17.95 33.19 -2.93
C LYS A 104 19.20 32.41 -2.51
N MET A 105 19.27 31.98 -1.26
CA MET A 105 20.39 31.18 -0.75
C MET A 105 20.52 29.86 -1.49
N LYS A 106 19.40 29.16 -1.73
CA LYS A 106 19.40 27.91 -2.50
C LYS A 106 19.90 28.10 -3.93
N LYS A 107 19.47 29.17 -4.61
CA LYS A 107 19.97 29.50 -5.96
C LYS A 107 21.49 29.74 -5.97
N LEU A 108 22.01 30.47 -4.98
CA LEU A 108 23.45 30.71 -4.85
C LEU A 108 24.23 29.41 -4.60
N GLU A 109 23.69 28.51 -3.77
CA GLU A 109 24.28 27.19 -3.53
C GLU A 109 24.29 26.32 -4.79
N GLU A 110 23.17 26.28 -5.53
CA GLU A 110 23.06 25.56 -6.80
C GLU A 110 24.05 26.10 -7.84
N GLU A 111 24.21 27.41 -7.95
CA GLU A 111 25.21 28.03 -8.83
C GLU A 111 26.64 27.68 -8.44
N LYS A 112 26.97 27.72 -7.14
CA LYS A 112 28.29 27.33 -6.64
C LYS A 112 28.58 25.86 -6.94
N LEU A 113 27.62 24.98 -6.71
CA LEU A 113 27.73 23.55 -7.00
C LEU A 113 27.92 23.31 -8.50
N LYS A 114 27.15 24.01 -9.36
CA LYS A 114 27.29 23.93 -10.81
C LYS A 114 28.68 24.37 -11.28
N LYS A 115 29.22 25.46 -10.70
CA LYS A 115 30.60 25.92 -10.98
C LYS A 115 31.63 24.88 -10.54
N LEU A 116 31.49 24.29 -9.36
CA LEU A 116 32.37 23.23 -8.86
C LEU A 116 32.35 21.99 -9.77
N MET A 117 31.16 21.50 -10.12
CA MET A 117 30.98 20.36 -11.03
C MET A 117 31.57 20.62 -12.42
N LYS A 118 31.42 21.85 -12.95
CA LYS A 118 32.05 22.26 -14.21
C LYS A 118 33.57 22.22 -14.11
N LYS A 119 34.14 22.74 -13.01
CA LYS A 119 35.59 22.68 -12.73
C LYS A 119 36.09 21.24 -12.63
N GLN A 120 35.42 20.38 -11.86
CA GLN A 120 35.79 18.96 -11.73
C GLN A 120 35.71 18.22 -13.07
N LYS A 121 34.66 18.43 -13.86
CA LYS A 121 34.53 17.84 -15.21
C LYS A 121 35.64 18.31 -16.14
N PHE A 122 36.03 19.58 -16.09
CA PHE A 122 37.15 20.10 -16.88
C PHE A 122 38.47 19.44 -16.45
N GLN A 123 38.76 19.39 -15.15
CA GLN A 123 39.95 18.71 -14.62
C GLN A 123 39.98 17.22 -14.98
N GLN A 124 38.86 16.50 -14.92
CA GLN A 124 38.80 15.09 -15.34
C GLN A 124 39.06 14.91 -16.84
N LYS A 125 38.60 15.84 -17.69
CA LYS A 125 38.84 15.80 -19.13
C LYS A 125 40.29 16.11 -19.51
N PHE A 126 40.95 17.00 -18.77
CA PHE A 126 42.33 17.43 -19.06
C PHE A 126 43.39 16.63 -18.30
N ASN A 127 43.11 16.19 -17.07
CA ASN A 127 43.99 15.31 -16.27
C ASN A 127 43.65 13.82 -16.46
N GLY A 128 42.69 13.50 -17.34
CA GLY A 128 42.42 12.16 -17.79
C GLY A 128 43.59 11.65 -18.61
N LYS A 129 44.62 11.13 -17.93
CA LYS A 129 45.61 10.23 -18.54
C LYS A 129 44.82 9.19 -19.36
N PRO A 130 45.19 8.91 -20.61
CA PRO A 130 44.54 7.82 -21.35
C PRO A 130 44.68 6.57 -20.49
N ASN A 131 43.56 5.94 -20.16
CA ASN A 131 43.52 4.69 -19.41
C ASN A 131 44.18 3.59 -20.27
N GLN A 132 45.51 3.56 -20.27
CA GLN A 132 46.27 2.38 -20.60
C GLN A 132 46.25 1.47 -19.38
N ARG A 133 45.84 0.22 -19.62
CA ARG A 133 45.89 -0.96 -18.72
C ARG A 133 44.74 -0.95 -17.70
N GLN A 134 43.93 -2.00 -17.55
CA GLN A 134 44.27 -3.42 -17.60
C GLN A 134 43.09 -4.25 -18.11
N GLY A 135 43.32 -5.00 -19.18
CA GLY A 135 42.60 -6.23 -19.41
C GLY A 135 43.03 -7.25 -18.37
N LYS A 136 42.17 -7.55 -17.39
CA LYS A 136 42.23 -8.78 -16.60
C LYS A 136 40.81 -9.25 -16.29
N GLY A 137 40.46 -10.37 -16.95
CA GLY A 137 39.49 -11.38 -16.59
C GLY A 137 38.27 -10.98 -15.75
N ARG A 138 37.12 -10.86 -16.41
CA ARG A 138 35.86 -11.31 -15.82
C ARG A 138 35.24 -12.34 -16.77
N LYS A 139 35.10 -13.57 -16.25
CA LYS A 139 34.49 -14.73 -16.91
C LYS A 139 33.06 -14.37 -17.37
N PRO A 140 32.55 -14.92 -18.48
CA PRO A 140 31.18 -14.69 -18.89
C PRO A 140 30.22 -15.44 -17.96
N MET A 141 29.44 -14.71 -17.17
CA MET A 141 28.25 -15.24 -16.52
C MET A 141 27.16 -15.38 -17.59
N ALA A 142 26.78 -16.62 -17.83
CA ALA A 142 25.62 -16.99 -18.63
C ALA A 142 24.34 -16.36 -18.05
N GLY A 143 23.44 -15.92 -18.93
CA GLY A 143 22.03 -15.75 -18.62
C GLY A 143 21.57 -14.33 -18.28
N ASN A 144 21.51 -13.44 -19.27
CA ASN A 144 20.50 -12.37 -19.24
C ASN A 144 19.84 -12.26 -20.60
N LYS A 145 18.67 -12.91 -20.74
CA LYS A 145 17.83 -12.87 -21.94
C LYS A 145 17.39 -11.42 -22.15
N LYS A 146 17.86 -10.79 -23.23
CA LYS A 146 17.33 -9.51 -23.73
C LYS A 146 15.84 -9.71 -24.04
N GLN A 147 14.96 -9.00 -23.34
CA GLN A 147 13.57 -8.91 -23.76
C GLN A 147 13.48 -8.09 -25.06
N PRO A 148 12.64 -8.50 -26.04
CA PRO A 148 12.41 -7.71 -27.24
C PRO A 148 11.61 -6.43 -26.88
N PRO A 149 11.85 -5.30 -27.58
CA PRO A 149 11.11 -4.06 -27.34
C PRO A 149 9.65 -4.22 -27.78
N LYS A 150 8.72 -3.75 -26.93
CA LYS A 150 7.28 -3.70 -27.25
C LYS A 150 7.03 -2.72 -28.41
N PRO A 151 6.14 -3.04 -29.37
CA PRO A 151 5.78 -2.12 -30.45
C PRO A 151 5.01 -0.92 -29.89
N LYS A 152 5.35 0.28 -30.38
CA LYS A 152 4.57 1.50 -30.16
C LYS A 152 3.40 1.49 -31.13
N TYR A 153 2.18 1.32 -30.63
CA TYR A 153 0.98 1.57 -31.44
C TYR A 153 0.86 3.06 -31.73
N ARG A 154 0.62 3.39 -32.99
CA ARG A 154 0.20 4.70 -33.47
C ARG A 154 -1.32 4.70 -33.47
N THR A 155 -1.93 5.53 -32.62
CA THR A 155 -3.36 5.83 -32.71
C THR A 155 -3.57 6.83 -33.84
N GLU A 156 -4.54 6.54 -34.70
CA GLU A 156 -5.13 7.50 -35.63
C GLU A 156 -5.94 8.58 -34.88
#